data_AF-A0A2N1I3T8-F1
#
_entry.id   AF-A0A2N1I3T8-F1
#
_cell.length_a   1.000
_cell.length_b   1.000
_cell.length_c   1.000
_cell.angle_alpha   90.00
_cell.angle_beta   90.00
_cell.angle_gamma   90.00
#
_symmetry.space_group_name_H-M   'P 1'
#
loop_
_entity.id
_entity.type
_entity.pdbx_description
1 polymer ?
#
loop_
_entity_poly.entity_id
_entity_poly.type
_entity_poly.pdbx_seq_one_letter_code
_entity_poly.pdbx_strand_id
1 'polypeptide(L)'
;MELERDESNCQNLTRCCGEFFDENEKSYLFSTLLAWAGSDIEATAWFESEAISAFGGKTAFQICKKGQADAVIKYIRHIELGGFA
;
A
#
# COMPACT_ATOMS: atom_id res chain seq x y z
N MET A 1 -12.97 13.30 -18.38
CA MET A 1 -13.12 11.84 -18.35
C MET A 1 -12.82 11.44 -16.92
N GLU A 2 -13.90 11.31 -16.15
CA GLU A 2 -13.85 11.03 -14.72
C GLU A 2 -13.26 9.63 -14.55
N LEU A 3 -12.16 9.50 -13.80
CA LEU A 3 -11.78 8.20 -13.27
C LEU A 3 -12.92 7.79 -12.34
N GLU A 4 -13.81 6.96 -12.83
CA GLU A 4 -14.68 6.12 -12.02
C GLU A 4 -13.73 5.34 -11.10
N ARG A 5 -13.51 5.89 -9.90
CA ARG A 5 -12.75 5.24 -8.83
C ARG A 5 -13.61 4.08 -8.38
N ASP A 6 -13.40 2.96 -9.05
CA ASP A 6 -14.08 1.71 -8.82
C ASP A 6 -13.72 1.23 -7.40
N GLU A 7 -14.56 1.59 -6.43
CA GLU A 7 -14.47 1.17 -5.02
C GLU A 7 -14.40 -0.36 -4.87
N SER A 8 -14.77 -1.11 -5.91
CA SER A 8 -14.71 -2.58 -5.93
C SER A 8 -13.35 -3.15 -6.36
N ASN A 9 -12.39 -2.33 -6.78
CA ASN A 9 -11.17 -2.83 -7.40
C ASN A 9 -10.07 -3.25 -6.41
N CYS A 10 -10.21 -2.99 -5.10
CA CYS A 10 -9.15 -3.26 -4.09
C CYS A 10 -9.36 -4.56 -3.29
N GLN A 11 -10.04 -5.56 -3.85
CA GLN A 11 -10.42 -6.76 -3.09
C GLN A 11 -9.21 -7.57 -2.63
N ASN A 12 -8.15 -7.69 -3.45
CA ASN A 12 -6.96 -8.45 -3.04
C ASN A 12 -6.17 -7.70 -1.98
N LEU A 13 -5.99 -6.38 -2.10
CA LEU A 13 -5.35 -5.55 -1.07
C LEU A 13 -6.13 -5.62 0.26
N THR A 14 -7.46 -5.54 0.19
CA THR A 14 -8.32 -5.65 1.38
C THR A 14 -8.12 -7.00 2.07
N ARG A 15 -8.05 -8.09 1.30
CA ARG A 15 -7.86 -9.44 1.84
C ARG A 15 -6.43 -9.69 2.32
N CYS A 16 -5.43 -9.06 1.69
CA CYS A 16 -4.02 -9.23 1.99
C CYS A 16 -3.62 -8.47 3.26
N CYS A 17 -3.99 -7.19 3.35
CA CYS A 17 -3.50 -6.30 4.38
C CYS A 17 -4.56 -5.40 5.02
N GLY A 18 -5.83 -5.52 4.64
CA GLY A 18 -6.91 -4.68 5.16
C GLY A 18 -7.18 -4.85 6.65
N GLU A 19 -6.74 -5.93 7.30
CA GLU A 19 -6.87 -6.08 8.76
C GLU A 19 -5.88 -5.22 9.56
N PHE A 20 -4.79 -4.74 8.94
CA PHE A 20 -3.73 -4.02 9.63
C PHE A 20 -3.94 -2.50 9.69
N PHE A 21 -4.96 -1.99 9.00
CA PHE A 21 -5.18 -0.56 8.77
C PHE A 21 -6.62 -0.18 9.09
N ASP A 22 -6.84 1.07 9.50
CA ASP A 22 -8.18 1.63 9.64
C ASP A 22 -8.76 2.09 8.29
N GLU A 23 -10.06 2.39 8.21
CA GLU A 23 -10.73 2.77 6.95
C GLU A 23 -10.08 3.95 6.23
N ASN A 24 -9.67 4.98 6.97
CA ASN A 24 -8.94 6.13 6.42
C ASN A 24 -7.58 5.73 5.82
N GLU A 25 -6.86 4.83 6.48
CA GLU A 25 -5.56 4.36 6.04
C GLU A 25 -5.69 3.45 4.83
N LYS A 26 -6.69 2.56 4.81
CA LYS A 26 -7.02 1.71 3.64
C LYS A 26 -7.32 2.55 2.42
N SER A 27 -8.22 3.53 2.55
CA SER A 27 -8.60 4.40 1.44
C SER A 27 -7.37 5.10 0.84
N TYR A 28 -6.51 5.67 1.69
CA TYR A 28 -5.28 6.31 1.27
C TYR A 28 -4.28 5.33 0.64
N LEU A 29 -3.96 4.24 1.34
CA LEU A 29 -2.98 3.26 0.92
C LEU A 29 -3.38 2.60 -0.40
N PHE A 30 -4.62 2.12 -0.50
CA PHE A 30 -5.08 1.39 -1.69
C PHE A 30 -5.12 2.31 -2.90
N SER A 31 -5.61 3.54 -2.75
CA SER A 31 -5.61 4.51 -3.85
C SER A 31 -4.19 4.83 -4.32
N THR A 32 -3.24 4.97 -3.39
CA THR A 32 -1.84 5.27 -3.70
C THR A 32 -1.17 4.08 -4.40
N LEU A 33 -1.31 2.87 -3.85
CA LEU A 33 -0.73 1.66 -4.43
C LEU A 33 -1.33 1.33 -5.79
N LEU A 34 -2.64 1.55 -6.00
CA LEU A 34 -3.27 1.42 -7.30
C LEU A 34 -2.71 2.42 -8.31
N ALA A 35 -2.47 3.67 -7.90
CA ALA A 35 -1.88 4.68 -8.78
C ALA A 35 -0.45 4.31 -9.19
N TRP A 36 0.32 3.66 -8.32
CA TRP A 36 1.69 3.25 -8.60
C TRP A 36 1.79 1.95 -9.39
N ALA A 37 1.04 0.93 -8.98
CA ALA A 37 1.11 -0.42 -9.53
C ALA A 37 0.20 -0.61 -10.76
N GLY A 38 -0.82 0.23 -10.93
CA GLY A 38 -1.77 0.16 -12.04
C GLY A 38 -2.93 -0.80 -11.82
N SER A 39 -2.78 -1.81 -10.96
CA SER A 39 -3.86 -2.76 -10.62
C SER A 39 -3.74 -3.29 -9.19
N ASP A 40 -4.84 -3.82 -8.66
CA ASP A 40 -4.89 -4.40 -7.29
C ASP A 40 -4.07 -5.67 -7.15
N ILE A 41 -3.97 -6.48 -8.22
CA ILE A 41 -3.12 -7.66 -8.24
C ILE A 41 -1.65 -7.25 -8.14
N GLU A 42 -1.23 -6.27 -8.94
CA GLU A 42 0.15 -5.76 -8.93
C GLU A 42 0.48 -5.04 -7.64
N ALA A 43 -0.47 -4.26 -7.10
CA ALA A 43 -0.33 -3.60 -5.81
C ALA A 43 -0.16 -4.61 -4.66
N THR A 44 -0.95 -5.68 -4.68
CA THR A 44 -0.84 -6.78 -3.71
C THR A 44 0.50 -7.50 -3.85
N ALA A 45 0.92 -7.80 -5.08
CA ALA A 45 2.20 -8.43 -5.36
C ALA A 45 3.39 -7.57 -4.87
N TRP A 46 3.34 -6.25 -5.09
CA TRP A 46 4.31 -5.31 -4.55
C TRP A 46 4.33 -5.33 -3.02
N PHE A 47 3.15 -5.29 -2.39
CA PHE A 47 3.03 -5.27 -0.93
C PHE A 47 3.65 -6.50 -0.25
N GLU A 48 3.51 -7.68 -0.87
CA GLU A 48 4.00 -8.95 -0.33
C GLU A 48 5.43 -9.30 -0.77
N SER A 49 5.82 -8.94 -1.99
CA SER A 49 7.07 -9.38 -2.61
C SER A 49 8.15 -8.31 -2.72
N GLU A 50 7.81 -7.02 -2.67
CA GLU A 50 8.81 -5.96 -2.81
C GLU A 50 9.61 -5.78 -1.52
N ALA A 51 10.93 -5.94 -1.61
CA ALA A 51 11.82 -5.75 -0.48
C ALA A 51 12.14 -4.26 -0.29
N ILE A 52 11.61 -3.67 0.78
CA ILE A 52 11.81 -2.25 1.05
C ILE A 52 13.11 -2.04 1.80
N SER A 53 14.06 -1.33 1.18
CA SER A 53 15.37 -1.02 1.76
C SER A 53 15.26 -0.25 3.08
N ALA A 54 14.30 0.68 3.18
CA ALA A 54 14.02 1.44 4.42
C ALA A 54 13.59 0.54 5.60
N PHE A 55 13.11 -0.68 5.32
CA PHE A 55 12.72 -1.67 6.32
C PHE A 55 13.77 -2.77 6.53
N GLY A 56 14.99 -2.55 6.03
CA GLY A 56 16.08 -3.52 6.10
C GLY A 56 15.85 -4.72 5.17
N GLY A 57 15.28 -4.48 3.98
CA GLY A 57 15.01 -5.52 2.98
C GLY A 57 13.78 -6.38 3.28
N LYS A 58 12.88 -5.89 4.14
CA LYS A 58 11.60 -6.55 4.44
C LYS A 58 10.48 -5.99 3.59
N THR A 59 9.48 -6.82 3.32
CA THR A 59 8.29 -6.40 2.57
C THR A 59 7.30 -5.68 3.46
N ALA A 60 6.42 -4.87 2.87
CA ALA A 60 5.41 -4.13 3.62
C ALA A 60 4.53 -5.08 4.46
N PHE A 61 4.18 -6.24 3.90
CA PHE A 61 3.46 -7.29 4.61
C PHE A 61 4.20 -7.80 5.85
N GLN A 62 5.51 -8.03 5.76
CA GLN A 62 6.32 -8.47 6.91
C GLN A 62 6.37 -7.43 8.02
N ILE A 63 6.32 -6.15 7.68
CA ILE A 63 6.29 -5.04 8.64
C ILE A 63 4.91 -4.94 9.31
N CYS A 64 3.82 -5.05 8.55
CA CYS A 64 2.47 -5.13 9.09
C CYS A 64 2.30 -6.30 10.07
N LYS A 65 2.81 -7.49 9.71
CA LYS A 65 2.79 -8.67 10.59
C LYS A 65 3.57 -8.50 11.90
N LYS A 66 4.50 -7.55 11.97
CA LYS A 66 5.23 -7.21 13.20
C LYS A 66 4.49 -6.17 14.07
N GLY A 67 3.26 -5.79 13.70
CA GLY A 67 2.50 -4.74 14.37
C GLY A 67 3.01 -3.33 14.04
N GLN A 68 3.75 -3.18 12.95
CA GLN A 68 4.36 -1.91 12.55
C GLN A 68 3.68 -1.32 11.29
N ALA A 69 2.37 -1.52 11.16
CA ALA A 69 1.60 -1.06 9.99
C ALA A 69 1.70 0.46 9.76
N ASP A 70 1.69 1.26 10.84
CA ASP A 70 1.92 2.72 10.79
C ASP A 70 3.25 3.09 10.09
N ALA A 71 4.30 2.28 10.24
CA ALA A 71 5.57 2.52 9.57
C ALA A 71 5.44 2.40 8.04
N VAL A 72 4.60 1.49 7.56
CA VAL A 72 4.30 1.33 6.12
C VAL A 72 3.57 2.57 5.61
N ILE A 73 2.54 3.04 6.30
CA ILE A 73 1.82 4.27 5.91
C ILE A 73 2.76 5.47 5.85
N LYS A 74 3.63 5.64 6.86
CA LYS A 74 4.62 6.73 6.89
C LYS A 74 5.61 6.64 5.72
N TYR A 75 6.05 5.42 5.38
CA TYR A 75 6.92 5.20 4.23
C TYR A 75 6.24 5.59 2.91
N ILE A 76 4.99 5.15 2.69
CA ILE A 76 4.21 5.50 1.49
C ILE A 76 4.00 7.02 1.41
N ARG A 77 3.62 7.66 2.52
CA ARG A 77 3.50 9.12 2.60
C ARG A 77 4.79 9.83 2.29
N HIS A 78 5.92 9.30 2.76
CA HIS A 78 7.23 9.89 2.49
C HIS A 78 7.59 9.82 1.00
N ILE A 79 7.25 8.72 0.31
CA ILE A 79 7.44 8.60 -1.14
C ILE A 79 6.53 9.56 -1.90
N GLU A 80 5.23 9.63 -1.56
CA GLU A 80 4.27 10.56 -2.18
C GLU A 80 4.71 12.03 -2.01
N LEU A 81 5.14 12.40 -0.79
CA LEU A 81 5.63 13.75 -0.49
C LEU A 81 7.01 14.03 -1.10
N GLY A 82 7.79 12.99 -1.40
CA GLY A 82 9.12 13.04 -2.02
C GLY A 82 9.09 12.97 -3.54
N GLY A 83 7.94 13.24 -4.17
CA GLY A 83 7.81 13.38 -5.62
C GLY A 83 8.76 14.44 -6.18
N PHE A 84 9.91 13.94 -6.69
CA PHE A 84 11.09 14.62 -7.23
C PHE A 84 11.95 15.39 -6.21
N ALA A 85 13.16 14.84 -5.99
CA ALA A 85 14.40 15.52 -5.58
C ALA A 85 14.41 16.30 -4.25
#